data_AF-A0A1J0RCK8-F1
#
_entry.id   AF-A0A1J0RCK8-F1
#
_cell.length_a   1.000
_cell.length_b   1.000
_cell.length_c   1.000
_cell.angle_alpha   90.00
_cell.angle_beta   90.00
_cell.angle_gamma   90.00
#
_symmetry.space_group_name_H-M   'P 1'
#
loop_
_entity.id
_entity.type
_entity.pdbx_description
1 polymer ?
#
loop_
_entity_poly.entity_id
_entity_poly.type
_entity_poly.pdbx_seq_one_letter_code
_entity_poly.pdbx_strand_id
1 'polypeptide(L)'
;VFSTAAKLLAGISRARISDARAQNAANTQTLLQSIGTLEKRNAQLMAVLAFAKSGKFTVTHSADNAGGKTNLIGTGSSKTCSVSITHAPANEHSCPDTPEDDADLEADINDLQKLETYNTVPDSAFSVSGITADVGSKGDYGSATIATHNDGIACVRSADDSATLSGITVGIVVKNIGRASPWAQPTATKIGGSPAIFPCQQEDSIDKKAFVTLKQAAYAICTARSIALNAPAPLSTQTLDSLQGAADVKEAAVLVTNGATEKLPDDNAQKEAVKLRIGEEKTTVHEKFLKDLEANKLDFKIGSKHVNKGIVSISGAEDYARATGFFLGD
;
A
#
# COMPACT_ATOMS: atom_id res chain seq x y z
N VAL A 1 9.14 -47.53 -12.19
CA VAL A 1 9.08 -47.01 -10.79
C VAL A 1 9.27 -45.50 -10.74
N PHE A 2 10.35 -44.96 -11.31
CA PHE A 2 10.60 -43.50 -11.37
C PHE A 2 9.43 -42.66 -11.92
N SER A 3 8.76 -43.09 -12.99
CA SER A 3 7.65 -42.30 -13.58
C SER A 3 6.39 -42.26 -12.70
N THR A 4 6.10 -43.31 -11.92
CA THR A 4 4.92 -43.36 -11.05
C THR A 4 5.13 -42.54 -9.78
N ALA A 5 6.31 -42.65 -9.16
CA ALA A 5 6.69 -41.86 -7.99
C ALA A 5 6.72 -40.37 -8.32
N ALA A 6 7.33 -39.98 -9.44
CA ALA A 6 7.38 -38.59 -9.90
C ALA A 6 5.97 -38.04 -10.21
N LYS A 7 5.09 -38.81 -10.84
CA LYS A 7 3.69 -38.42 -11.10
C LYS A 7 2.90 -38.22 -9.81
N LEU A 8 3.07 -39.11 -8.83
CA LEU A 8 2.46 -39.01 -7.51
C LEU A 8 2.90 -37.72 -6.80
N LEU A 9 4.22 -37.47 -6.71
CA LEU A 9 4.79 -36.28 -6.08
C LEU A 9 4.36 -34.98 -6.79
N ALA A 10 4.28 -34.99 -8.12
CA ALA A 10 3.77 -33.87 -8.89
C ALA A 10 2.27 -33.61 -8.63
N GLY A 11 1.46 -34.66 -8.50
CA GLY A 11 0.05 -34.56 -8.12
C GLY A 11 -0.13 -33.95 -6.74
N ILE A 12 0.60 -34.45 -5.73
CA ILE A 12 0.59 -33.93 -4.36
C ILE A 12 1.02 -32.45 -4.33
N SER A 13 2.08 -32.11 -5.07
CA SER A 13 2.55 -30.71 -5.16
C SER A 13 1.46 -29.79 -5.72
N ARG A 14 0.78 -30.21 -6.80
CA ARG A 14 -0.31 -29.44 -7.40
C ARG A 14 -1.50 -29.29 -6.45
N ALA A 15 -1.88 -30.36 -5.75
CA ALA A 15 -2.96 -30.32 -4.76
C ALA A 15 -2.63 -29.33 -3.64
N ARG A 16 -1.46 -29.45 -3.01
CA ARG A 16 -1.00 -28.52 -1.96
C ARG A 16 -0.97 -27.06 -2.42
N ILE A 17 -0.50 -26.80 -3.64
CA ILE A 17 -0.48 -25.44 -4.21
C ILE A 17 -1.91 -24.94 -4.48
N SER A 18 -2.80 -25.80 -4.97
CA SER A 18 -4.20 -25.46 -5.22
C SER A 18 -4.93 -25.10 -3.92
N ASP A 19 -4.74 -25.91 -2.88
CA ASP A 19 -5.33 -25.69 -1.56
C ASP A 19 -4.77 -24.42 -0.91
N ALA A 20 -3.46 -24.21 -1.00
CA ALA A 20 -2.83 -22.98 -0.54
C ALA A 20 -3.37 -21.75 -1.26
N ARG A 21 -3.57 -21.82 -2.59
CA ARG A 21 -4.19 -20.73 -3.36
C ARG A 21 -5.63 -20.47 -2.91
N ALA A 22 -6.43 -21.52 -2.72
CA ALA A 22 -7.81 -21.39 -2.27
C ALA A 22 -7.89 -20.76 -0.87
N GLN A 23 -7.04 -21.20 0.05
CA GLN A 23 -6.95 -20.64 1.40
C GLN A 23 -6.43 -19.19 1.39
N ASN A 24 -5.46 -18.89 0.53
CA ASN A 24 -4.88 -17.56 0.45
C ASN A 24 -5.75 -16.55 -0.29
N ALA A 25 -6.71 -16.96 -1.12
CA ALA A 25 -7.50 -16.04 -1.94
C ALA A 25 -8.20 -14.95 -1.11
N ALA A 26 -8.86 -15.33 -0.01
CA ALA A 26 -9.50 -14.37 0.89
C ALA A 26 -8.46 -13.49 1.62
N ASN A 27 -7.37 -14.10 2.09
CA ASN A 27 -6.29 -13.41 2.79
C ASN A 27 -5.59 -12.37 1.90
N THR A 28 -5.32 -12.70 0.64
CA THR A 28 -4.75 -11.78 -0.36
C THR A 28 -5.67 -10.60 -0.60
N GLN A 29 -6.98 -10.83 -0.74
CA GLN A 29 -7.93 -9.73 -0.94
C GLN A 29 -7.94 -8.76 0.25
N THR A 30 -7.89 -9.29 1.48
CA THR A 30 -7.83 -8.47 2.69
C THR A 30 -6.50 -7.70 2.78
N LEU A 31 -5.37 -8.34 2.45
CA LEU A 31 -4.07 -7.66 2.40
C LEU A 31 -4.07 -6.51 1.39
N LEU A 32 -4.63 -6.71 0.20
CA LEU A 32 -4.75 -5.67 -0.82
C LEU A 32 -5.62 -4.49 -0.36
N GLN A 33 -6.68 -4.75 0.40
CA GLN A 33 -7.51 -3.69 0.99
C GLN A 33 -6.75 -2.90 2.07
N SER A 34 -5.96 -3.59 2.91
CA SER A 34 -5.09 -2.94 3.89
C SER A 34 -4.03 -2.08 3.21
N ILE A 35 -3.36 -2.60 2.17
CA ILE A 35 -2.39 -1.84 1.36
C ILE A 35 -3.05 -0.59 0.79
N GLY A 36 -4.18 -0.72 0.10
CA GLY A 36 -4.87 0.42 -0.50
C GLY A 36 -5.33 1.46 0.54
N THR A 37 -5.62 1.05 1.78
CA THR A 37 -5.92 1.98 2.87
C THR A 37 -4.68 2.76 3.31
N LEU A 38 -3.54 2.07 3.45
CA LEU A 38 -2.27 2.68 3.85
C LEU A 38 -1.70 3.60 2.77
N GLU A 39 -1.81 3.21 1.49
CA GLU A 39 -1.44 4.05 0.35
C GLU A 39 -2.26 5.34 0.31
N LYS A 40 -3.59 5.25 0.48
CA LYS A 40 -4.46 6.44 0.58
C LYS A 40 -4.05 7.34 1.74
N ARG A 41 -3.74 6.76 2.90
CA ARG A 41 -3.28 7.51 4.07
C ARG A 41 -1.93 8.19 3.81
N ASN A 42 -1.01 7.50 3.14
CA ASN A 42 0.28 8.06 2.74
C ASN A 42 0.10 9.24 1.76
N ALA A 43 -0.75 9.08 0.74
CA ALA A 43 -1.07 10.16 -0.19
C ALA A 43 -1.67 11.39 0.50
N GLN A 44 -2.57 11.17 1.47
CA GLN A 44 -3.11 12.26 2.30
C GLN A 44 -2.01 12.96 3.11
N LEU A 45 -1.10 12.20 3.72
CA LEU A 45 0.04 12.74 4.46
C LEU A 45 0.95 13.58 3.55
N MET A 46 1.28 13.07 2.36
CA MET A 46 2.09 13.80 1.38
C MET A 46 1.43 15.11 0.94
N ALA A 47 0.12 15.10 0.71
CA ALA A 47 -0.64 16.31 0.40
C ALA A 47 -0.59 17.31 1.55
N VAL A 48 -0.74 16.86 2.81
CA VAL A 48 -0.61 17.76 3.97
C VAL A 48 0.80 18.30 4.09
N LEU A 49 1.84 17.46 3.96
CA LEU A 49 3.24 17.88 4.06
C LEU A 49 3.61 18.94 3.02
N ALA A 50 3.10 18.80 1.79
CA ALA A 50 3.32 19.75 0.72
C ALA A 50 2.82 21.17 1.06
N PHE A 51 1.80 21.28 1.92
CA PHE A 51 1.22 22.55 2.39
C PHE A 51 1.51 22.86 3.87
N ALA A 52 2.31 22.02 4.54
CA ALA A 52 2.62 22.13 5.98
C ALA A 52 3.89 22.94 6.26
N LYS A 53 4.83 22.96 5.32
CA LYS A 53 6.06 23.77 5.44
C LYS A 53 5.63 25.23 5.39
N SER A 54 6.03 26.02 6.38
CA SER A 54 5.73 27.44 6.50
C SER A 54 6.33 28.23 5.32
N GLY A 55 5.66 28.23 4.17
CA GLY A 55 5.91 29.18 3.11
C GLY A 55 5.05 30.41 3.32
N LYS A 56 5.59 31.59 3.03
CA LYS A 56 4.76 32.80 3.01
C LYS A 56 3.69 32.62 1.95
N PHE A 57 2.42 32.76 2.33
CA PHE A 57 1.35 32.90 1.35
C PHE A 57 1.66 34.11 0.46
N THR A 58 1.52 33.95 -0.85
CA THR A 58 1.48 35.08 -1.76
C THR A 58 0.08 35.63 -1.73
N VAL A 59 -0.04 36.91 -1.37
CA VAL A 59 -1.32 37.61 -1.29
C VAL A 59 -1.30 38.73 -2.30
N THR A 60 -2.31 38.76 -3.17
CA THR A 60 -2.48 39.82 -4.17
C THR A 60 -3.87 40.42 -4.04
N HIS A 61 -3.95 41.72 -4.30
CA HIS A 61 -5.15 42.53 -4.19
C HIS A 61 -5.54 43.05 -5.56
N SER A 62 -6.84 43.18 -5.80
CA SER A 62 -7.39 43.73 -7.03
C SER A 62 -8.60 44.58 -6.69
N ALA A 63 -8.54 45.86 -7.05
CA ALA A 63 -9.66 46.77 -6.90
C ALA A 63 -10.71 46.51 -7.97
N ASP A 64 -11.97 46.42 -7.57
CA ASP A 64 -13.10 46.41 -8.48
C ASP A 64 -13.96 47.65 -8.25
N ASN A 65 -14.00 48.51 -9.26
CA ASN A 65 -14.80 49.74 -9.31
C ASN A 65 -16.12 49.56 -10.06
N ALA A 66 -16.32 48.45 -10.77
CA ALA A 66 -17.40 48.29 -11.73
C ALA A 66 -18.73 47.90 -11.10
N GLY A 67 -18.82 47.80 -9.76
CA GLY A 67 -20.03 47.31 -9.10
C GLY A 67 -20.40 45.87 -9.48
N GLY A 68 -19.50 45.12 -10.14
CA GLY A 68 -19.75 43.75 -10.59
C GLY A 68 -19.97 42.77 -9.43
N LYS A 69 -19.51 43.13 -8.23
CA LYS A 69 -19.80 42.44 -6.97
C LYS A 69 -20.75 43.30 -6.12
N THR A 70 -22.05 43.20 -6.40
CA THR A 70 -23.09 43.91 -5.64
C THR A 70 -23.28 43.32 -4.24
N ASN A 71 -23.48 44.18 -3.23
CA ASN A 71 -23.98 43.82 -1.90
C ASN A 71 -23.10 42.85 -1.08
N LEU A 72 -21.75 42.93 -1.15
CA LEU A 72 -20.91 42.14 -0.24
C LEU A 72 -21.14 42.52 1.23
N ILE A 73 -21.42 43.80 1.50
CA ILE A 73 -21.87 44.33 2.80
C ILE A 73 -22.87 45.46 2.52
N GLY A 74 -24.10 45.33 3.03
CA GLY A 74 -25.16 46.34 2.90
C GLY A 74 -25.88 46.36 1.54
N THR A 75 -26.65 47.41 1.29
CA THR A 75 -27.43 47.61 0.05
C THR A 75 -26.80 48.69 -0.84
N GLY A 76 -26.60 48.41 -2.13
CA GLY A 76 -26.16 49.41 -3.14
C GLY A 76 -24.87 49.04 -3.87
N SER A 77 -24.30 49.98 -4.64
CA SER A 77 -23.02 49.79 -5.32
C SER A 77 -21.87 49.84 -4.30
N SER A 78 -21.25 48.69 -4.03
CA SER A 78 -20.08 48.58 -3.16
C SER A 78 -18.79 48.67 -3.96
N LYS A 79 -17.79 49.34 -3.41
CA LYS A 79 -16.40 49.23 -3.89
C LYS A 79 -15.77 48.04 -3.20
N THR A 80 -15.09 47.17 -3.95
CA THR A 80 -14.56 45.93 -3.37
C THR A 80 -13.07 45.80 -3.60
N CYS A 81 -12.39 45.16 -2.65
CA CYS A 81 -11.00 44.74 -2.79
C CYS A 81 -10.99 43.23 -2.82
N SER A 82 -10.77 42.65 -4.00
CA SER A 82 -10.64 41.20 -4.15
C SER A 82 -9.25 40.78 -3.71
N VAL A 83 -9.16 39.67 -2.99
CA VAL A 83 -7.88 39.12 -2.50
C VAL A 83 -7.70 37.72 -3.07
N SER A 84 -6.56 37.47 -3.71
CA SER A 84 -6.14 36.14 -4.14
C SER A 84 -4.97 35.68 -3.28
N ILE A 85 -5.07 34.46 -2.77
CA ILE A 85 -4.09 33.86 -1.88
C ILE A 85 -3.57 32.60 -2.57
N THR A 86 -2.26 32.54 -2.81
CA THR A 86 -1.62 31.37 -3.40
C THR A 86 -0.51 30.86 -2.50
N HIS A 87 -0.33 29.55 -2.51
CA HIS A 87 0.74 28.87 -1.80
C HIS A 87 1.22 27.72 -2.68
N ALA A 88 2.45 27.82 -3.17
CA ALA A 88 3.05 26.75 -3.94
C ALA A 88 3.38 25.58 -3.00
N PRO A 89 3.11 24.32 -3.41
CA PRO A 89 3.52 23.17 -2.63
C PRO A 89 5.04 23.12 -2.50
N ALA A 90 5.53 22.73 -1.33
CA ALA A 90 6.92 22.38 -1.15
C ALA A 90 7.13 20.91 -1.55
N ASN A 91 8.06 20.64 -2.47
CA ASN A 91 8.41 19.26 -2.89
C ASN A 91 9.44 18.59 -1.97
N GLU A 92 9.56 19.04 -0.72
CA GLU A 92 10.66 18.65 0.16
C GLU A 92 10.08 18.05 1.45
N HIS A 93 9.85 16.74 1.43
CA HIS A 93 9.34 15.98 2.59
C HIS A 93 10.46 15.42 3.47
N SER A 94 11.74 15.63 3.10
CA SER A 94 12.94 15.22 3.86
C SER A 94 13.00 13.73 4.23
N CYS A 95 12.12 12.90 3.67
CA CYS A 95 12.24 11.45 3.78
C CYS A 95 13.48 11.05 2.97
N PRO A 96 14.43 10.30 3.56
CA PRO A 96 15.52 9.74 2.78
C PRO A 96 14.95 8.84 1.68
N ASP A 97 15.65 8.77 0.53
CA ASP A 97 15.38 7.74 -0.45
C ASP A 97 15.50 6.37 0.23
N THR A 98 14.57 5.47 -0.08
CA THR A 98 14.43 4.14 0.53
C THR A 98 15.78 3.43 0.64
N PRO A 99 16.12 2.81 1.78
CA PRO A 99 17.28 1.92 1.83
C PRO A 99 17.04 0.75 0.87
N GLU A 100 18.02 0.49 0.00
CA GLU A 100 18.02 -0.63 -0.96
C GLU A 100 18.43 -1.97 -0.31
N ASP A 101 18.60 -2.02 1.02
CA ASP A 101 19.22 -3.16 1.72
C ASP A 101 18.16 -4.10 2.32
N ASP A 102 18.17 -5.37 1.91
CA ASP A 102 17.22 -6.41 2.33
C ASP A 102 17.21 -6.62 3.86
N ALA A 103 18.35 -6.38 4.52
CA ALA A 103 18.47 -6.50 5.97
C ALA A 103 17.65 -5.45 6.75
N ASP A 104 17.57 -4.22 6.22
CA ASP A 104 16.78 -3.14 6.81
C ASP A 104 15.29 -3.43 6.66
N LEU A 105 14.88 -4.01 5.52
CA LEU A 105 13.49 -4.42 5.29
C LEU A 105 13.06 -5.54 6.25
N GLU A 106 13.93 -6.54 6.50
CA GLU A 106 13.66 -7.62 7.44
C GLU A 106 13.55 -7.09 8.89
N ALA A 107 14.39 -6.13 9.27
CA ALA A 107 14.30 -5.44 10.56
C ALA A 107 12.97 -4.67 10.70
N ASP A 108 12.59 -3.92 9.67
CA ASP A 108 11.33 -3.18 9.61
C ASP A 108 10.10 -4.10 9.70
N ILE A 109 10.12 -5.26 9.03
CA ILE A 109 9.06 -6.27 9.14
C ILE A 109 8.93 -6.77 10.59
N ASN A 110 10.06 -7.06 11.25
CA ASN A 110 10.06 -7.53 12.63
C ASN A 110 9.57 -6.45 13.61
N ASP A 111 9.91 -5.20 13.38
CA ASP A 111 9.47 -4.08 14.21
C ASP A 111 8.01 -3.72 13.96
N LEU A 112 7.53 -3.85 12.72
CA LEU A 112 6.10 -3.81 12.43
C LEU A 112 5.36 -4.85 13.26
N GLN A 113 5.82 -6.10 13.39
CA GLN A 113 5.12 -7.09 14.22
C GLN A 113 5.01 -6.69 15.71
N LYS A 114 5.92 -5.86 16.21
CA LYS A 114 5.98 -5.43 17.62
C LYS A 114 5.30 -4.10 17.90
N LEU A 115 4.98 -3.31 16.87
CA LEU A 115 4.51 -1.94 17.04
C LEU A 115 3.09 -1.90 17.65
N GLU A 116 2.95 -1.39 18.87
CA GLU A 116 1.65 -1.32 19.57
C GLU A 116 0.82 -0.09 19.20
N THR A 117 1.48 0.97 18.72
CA THR A 117 0.82 2.24 18.41
C THR A 117 1.26 2.77 17.06
N TYR A 118 0.31 3.30 16.32
CA TYR A 118 0.53 4.05 15.10
C TYR A 118 0.59 5.53 15.46
N ASN A 119 1.79 6.12 15.41
CA ASN A 119 2.03 7.52 15.75
C ASN A 119 2.26 8.34 14.47
N THR A 120 1.34 9.26 14.16
CA THR A 120 1.40 10.03 12.91
C THR A 120 0.69 11.38 13.03
N VAL A 121 0.70 12.17 11.95
CA VAL A 121 -0.01 13.44 11.84
C VAL A 121 -1.49 13.27 12.20
N PRO A 122 -2.06 14.07 13.13
CA PRO A 122 -3.44 13.92 13.58
C PRO A 122 -4.46 14.15 12.46
N ASP A 123 -5.66 13.58 12.63
CA ASP A 123 -6.76 13.74 11.68
C ASP A 123 -7.21 15.20 11.49
N SER A 124 -7.01 16.05 12.49
CA SER A 124 -7.28 17.50 12.39
C SER A 124 -6.40 18.19 11.36
N ALA A 125 -5.25 17.63 10.98
CA ALA A 125 -4.38 18.21 9.96
C ALA A 125 -4.98 18.18 8.54
N PHE A 126 -5.91 17.25 8.29
CA PHE A 126 -6.64 17.17 7.02
C PHE A 126 -7.83 18.13 6.97
N SER A 127 -8.08 18.89 8.04
CA SER A 127 -9.11 19.92 8.08
C SER A 127 -8.53 21.32 7.82
N VAL A 128 -9.33 22.17 7.19
CA VAL A 128 -9.01 23.59 7.03
C VAL A 128 -9.47 24.32 8.30
N SER A 129 -8.58 24.43 9.27
CA SER A 129 -8.86 25.06 10.56
C SER A 129 -7.82 26.11 10.92
N GLY A 130 -8.22 27.10 11.73
CA GLY A 130 -7.31 28.07 12.33
C GLY A 130 -6.63 29.00 11.31
N ILE A 131 -7.32 29.36 10.23
CA ILE A 131 -6.85 30.40 9.31
C ILE A 131 -7.06 31.77 9.98
N THR A 132 -5.99 32.55 10.07
CA THR A 132 -6.02 33.94 10.52
C THR A 132 -5.51 34.84 9.41
N ALA A 133 -5.98 36.08 9.38
CA ALA A 133 -5.47 37.11 8.50
C ALA A 133 -5.67 38.48 9.16
N ASP A 134 -4.73 39.38 8.97
CA ASP A 134 -4.85 40.77 9.40
C ASP A 134 -5.49 41.58 8.29
N VAL A 135 -6.61 42.24 8.59
CA VAL A 135 -7.28 43.17 7.68
C VAL A 135 -7.01 44.60 8.16
N GLY A 136 -6.37 45.40 7.33
CA GLY A 136 -6.12 46.82 7.57
C GLY A 136 -6.98 47.68 6.65
N SER A 137 -7.50 48.77 7.18
CA SER A 137 -8.11 49.84 6.39
C SER A 137 -7.62 51.21 6.87
N LYS A 138 -7.60 52.19 5.97
CA LYS A 138 -7.23 53.58 6.27
C LYS A 138 -8.05 54.53 5.40
N GLY A 139 -8.42 55.68 5.98
CA GLY A 139 -9.12 56.76 5.28
C GLY A 139 -10.59 56.45 4.94
N ASP A 140 -11.22 57.38 4.20
CA ASP A 140 -12.60 57.22 3.71
C ASP A 140 -12.62 56.56 2.32
N TYR A 141 -13.01 55.30 2.28
CA TYR A 141 -13.12 54.50 1.06
C TYR A 141 -14.40 54.83 0.25
N GLY A 142 -15.43 55.36 0.91
CA GLY A 142 -16.76 55.61 0.32
C GLY A 142 -16.72 56.68 -0.77
N SER A 143 -15.90 57.71 -0.60
CA SER A 143 -15.76 58.83 -1.54
C SER A 143 -14.62 58.66 -2.56
N ALA A 144 -13.67 57.75 -2.32
CA ALA A 144 -12.46 57.62 -3.14
C ALA A 144 -12.63 56.77 -4.41
N THR A 145 -12.10 57.19 -5.56
CA THR A 145 -11.90 56.27 -6.69
C THR A 145 -10.80 55.29 -6.34
N ILE A 146 -11.06 53.98 -6.41
CA ILE A 146 -10.13 52.95 -5.96
C ILE A 146 -9.32 52.44 -7.15
N ALA A 147 -8.08 52.05 -6.92
CA ALA A 147 -7.21 51.34 -7.85
C ALA A 147 -6.50 50.19 -7.12
N THR A 148 -5.99 49.25 -7.90
CA THR A 148 -5.02 48.28 -7.40
C THR A 148 -3.68 49.01 -7.25
N HIS A 149 -3.01 48.84 -6.11
CA HIS A 149 -1.62 49.31 -5.97
C HIS A 149 -0.74 48.63 -7.04
N ASN A 150 0.26 49.31 -7.58
CA ASN A 150 1.08 48.79 -8.69
C ASN A 150 1.75 47.45 -8.40
N ASP A 151 2.19 47.23 -7.16
CA ASP A 151 2.75 45.95 -6.71
C ASP A 151 1.70 44.88 -6.35
N GLY A 152 0.41 45.20 -6.48
CA GLY A 152 -0.70 44.28 -6.13
C GLY A 152 -0.84 43.97 -4.64
N ILE A 153 -0.26 44.79 -3.75
CA ILE A 153 -0.17 44.53 -2.30
C ILE A 153 -1.33 45.13 -1.47
N ALA A 154 -2.18 45.94 -2.09
CA ALA A 154 -3.34 46.57 -1.46
C ALA A 154 -4.31 47.11 -2.52
N CYS A 155 -5.56 47.37 -2.13
CA CYS A 155 -6.45 48.25 -2.88
C CYS A 155 -6.38 49.64 -2.27
N VAL A 156 -6.15 50.65 -3.08
CA VAL A 156 -5.84 52.02 -2.63
C VAL A 156 -6.69 53.02 -3.41
N ARG A 157 -6.73 54.27 -2.99
CA ARG A 157 -7.24 55.32 -3.89
C ARG A 157 -6.32 55.49 -5.09
N SER A 158 -6.86 55.81 -6.27
CA SER A 158 -6.09 55.95 -7.52
C SER A 158 -4.87 56.88 -7.42
N ALA A 159 -4.93 57.93 -6.59
CA ALA A 159 -3.79 58.84 -6.38
C ALA A 159 -2.63 58.22 -5.55
N ASP A 160 -2.87 57.06 -4.94
CA ASP A 160 -1.94 56.38 -4.04
C ASP A 160 -1.45 55.04 -4.66
N ASP A 161 -1.73 54.78 -5.95
CA ASP A 161 -1.43 53.51 -6.64
C ASP A 161 0.07 53.18 -6.75
N SER A 162 0.92 54.21 -6.75
CA SER A 162 2.38 54.11 -6.70
C SER A 162 2.99 54.52 -5.36
N ALA A 163 2.17 54.79 -4.33
CA ALA A 163 2.66 55.24 -3.03
C ALA A 163 3.19 54.07 -2.21
N THR A 164 4.27 54.26 -1.46
CA THR A 164 4.71 53.23 -0.51
C THR A 164 3.61 52.90 0.51
N LEU A 165 3.61 51.69 1.08
CA LEU A 165 2.58 51.28 2.05
C LEU A 165 2.37 52.27 3.21
N SER A 166 3.44 52.93 3.68
CA SER A 166 3.35 53.94 4.74
C SER A 166 2.74 55.26 4.27
N GLY A 167 2.84 55.57 2.96
CA GLY A 167 2.30 56.76 2.32
C GLY A 167 0.84 56.66 1.89
N ILE A 168 0.24 55.47 1.91
CA ILE A 168 -1.19 55.29 1.57
C ILE A 168 -2.06 56.11 2.52
N THR A 169 -2.94 56.94 1.96
CA THR A 169 -3.89 57.78 2.70
C THR A 169 -5.28 57.16 2.76
N VAL A 170 -5.68 56.44 1.70
CA VAL A 170 -6.93 55.68 1.62
C VAL A 170 -6.66 54.30 1.02
N GLY A 171 -7.02 53.23 1.72
CA GLY A 171 -6.86 51.87 1.21
C GLY A 171 -7.25 50.74 2.16
N ILE A 172 -7.27 49.54 1.61
CA ILE A 172 -7.56 48.26 2.29
C ILE A 172 -6.46 47.27 1.93
N VAL A 173 -5.98 46.54 2.95
CA VAL A 173 -4.98 45.48 2.80
C VAL A 173 -5.39 44.27 3.61
N VAL A 174 -5.04 43.09 3.10
CA VAL A 174 -5.08 41.82 3.83
C VAL A 174 -3.66 41.27 3.84
N LYS A 175 -3.12 40.99 5.03
CA LYS A 175 -1.75 40.52 5.21
C LYS A 175 -1.66 39.50 6.34
N ASN A 176 -0.45 39.00 6.60
CA ASN A 176 -0.15 38.11 7.72
C ASN A 176 -1.10 36.91 7.77
N ILE A 177 -1.36 36.30 6.61
CA ILE A 177 -2.20 35.12 6.54
C ILE A 177 -1.46 33.98 7.23
N GLY A 178 -2.04 33.51 8.33
CA GLY A 178 -1.56 32.40 9.11
C GLY A 178 -2.52 31.23 8.97
N ARG A 179 -1.98 30.02 9.09
CA ARG A 179 -2.78 28.83 9.36
C ARG A 179 -2.19 28.19 10.60
N ALA A 180 -3.02 27.91 11.58
CA ALA A 180 -2.62 27.08 12.71
C ALA A 180 -2.08 25.75 12.18
N SER A 181 -1.01 25.26 12.78
CA SER A 181 -0.37 24.00 12.41
C SER A 181 -0.81 22.90 13.39
N PRO A 182 -1.97 22.25 13.18
CA PRO A 182 -2.35 21.09 13.98
C PRO A 182 -1.43 19.88 13.74
N TRP A 183 -0.54 19.94 12.74
CA TRP A 183 0.43 18.88 12.41
C TRP A 183 1.67 18.84 13.32
N ALA A 184 1.89 19.83 14.18
CA ALA A 184 3.12 19.92 14.97
C ALA A 184 3.28 18.83 16.05
N GLN A 185 2.22 18.12 16.42
CA GLN A 185 2.26 17.07 17.43
C GLN A 185 1.63 15.79 16.88
N PRO A 186 2.45 14.75 16.66
CA PRO A 186 1.96 13.42 16.31
C PRO A 186 0.94 12.91 17.34
N THR A 187 -0.09 12.23 16.85
CA THR A 187 -1.08 11.56 17.69
C THR A 187 -0.88 10.06 17.58
N ALA A 188 -0.81 9.41 18.74
CA ALA A 188 -0.76 7.95 18.82
C ALA A 188 -2.18 7.37 18.80
N THR A 189 -2.39 6.36 17.96
CA THR A 189 -3.55 5.48 17.99
C THR A 189 -3.09 4.06 18.24
N LYS A 190 -3.77 3.32 19.12
CA LYS A 190 -3.47 1.90 19.33
C LYS A 190 -3.73 1.12 18.05
N ILE A 191 -2.73 0.36 17.62
CA ILE A 191 -2.93 -0.74 16.69
C ILE A 191 -3.46 -1.85 17.60
N GLY A 192 -4.65 -2.40 17.32
CA GLY A 192 -5.19 -3.51 18.11
C GLY A 192 -4.08 -4.54 18.38
N GLY A 193 -4.01 -5.05 19.61
CA GLY A 193 -2.90 -5.91 20.04
C GLY A 193 -2.77 -7.19 19.22
N SER A 194 -1.82 -8.05 19.59
CA SER A 194 -1.71 -9.40 19.01
C SER A 194 -3.10 -10.06 18.91
N PRO A 195 -3.48 -10.65 17.76
CA PRO A 195 -4.84 -11.16 17.51
C PRO A 195 -5.31 -12.19 18.54
N ALA A 196 -4.39 -12.77 19.33
CA ALA A 196 -4.69 -13.67 20.43
C ALA A 196 -5.27 -12.98 21.69
N ILE A 197 -5.10 -11.66 21.85
CA ILE A 197 -5.42 -10.95 23.10
C ILE A 197 -6.41 -9.78 22.87
N PHE A 198 -6.34 -9.09 21.73
CA PHE A 198 -7.27 -7.99 21.42
C PHE A 198 -7.68 -8.02 19.93
N PRO A 199 -8.99 -8.07 19.62
CA PRO A 199 -9.44 -8.03 18.22
C PRO A 199 -9.15 -6.67 17.59
N CYS A 200 -8.81 -6.67 16.30
CA CYS A 200 -8.67 -5.45 15.51
C CYS A 200 -10.01 -4.68 15.50
N GLN A 201 -10.01 -3.46 16.02
CA GLN A 201 -11.23 -2.65 16.10
C GLN A 201 -11.30 -1.67 14.93
N GLN A 202 -12.32 -1.84 14.11
CA GLN A 202 -12.64 -0.92 13.04
C GLN A 202 -13.35 0.32 13.61
N GLU A 203 -13.13 1.48 12.99
CA GLU A 203 -13.89 2.68 13.34
C GLU A 203 -15.33 2.59 12.83
N ASP A 204 -16.28 3.00 13.68
CA ASP A 204 -17.69 3.13 13.28
C ASP A 204 -17.87 4.19 12.18
N SER A 205 -18.85 3.95 11.30
CA SER A 205 -19.22 4.90 10.23
C SER A 205 -18.05 5.29 9.31
N ILE A 206 -17.23 4.31 8.96
CA ILE A 206 -16.08 4.47 8.05
C ILE A 206 -16.43 5.20 6.75
N ASP A 207 -17.60 4.88 6.17
CA ASP A 207 -18.07 5.44 4.90
C ASP A 207 -18.51 6.91 4.99
N LYS A 208 -18.63 7.45 6.21
CA LYS A 208 -18.99 8.86 6.45
C LYS A 208 -17.77 9.75 6.61
N LYS A 209 -16.56 9.19 6.54
CA LYS A 209 -15.31 9.95 6.70
C LYS A 209 -14.81 10.45 5.33
N ALA A 210 -14.41 11.70 5.26
CA ALA A 210 -13.91 12.33 4.03
C ALA A 210 -12.46 11.92 3.68
N PHE A 211 -11.74 11.31 4.61
CA PHE A 211 -10.35 10.88 4.49
C PHE A 211 -10.11 9.63 5.34
N VAL A 212 -8.95 9.00 5.18
CA VAL A 212 -8.58 7.81 5.97
C VAL A 212 -8.10 8.28 7.33
N THR A 213 -8.82 7.96 8.39
CA THR A 213 -8.48 8.35 9.76
C THR A 213 -7.28 7.57 10.31
N LEU A 214 -6.70 8.05 11.42
CA LEU A 214 -5.69 7.27 12.15
C LEU A 214 -6.22 5.88 12.55
N LYS A 215 -7.48 5.79 12.96
CA LYS A 215 -8.10 4.52 13.37
C LYS A 215 -8.25 3.55 12.20
N GLN A 216 -8.65 4.04 11.03
CA GLN A 216 -8.71 3.21 9.82
C GLN A 216 -7.32 2.69 9.42
N ALA A 217 -6.29 3.53 9.48
CA ALA A 217 -4.92 3.11 9.21
C ALA A 217 -4.42 2.07 10.23
N ALA A 218 -4.66 2.29 11.53
CA ALA A 218 -4.30 1.34 12.58
C ALA A 218 -5.03 0.00 12.43
N TYR A 219 -6.31 0.02 12.03
CA TYR A 219 -7.08 -1.18 11.73
C TYR A 219 -6.50 -1.95 10.53
N ALA A 220 -6.13 -1.26 9.45
CA ALA A 220 -5.48 -1.87 8.28
C ALA A 220 -4.16 -2.55 8.65
N ILE A 221 -3.34 -1.90 9.49
CA ILE A 221 -2.09 -2.47 10.00
C ILE A 221 -2.37 -3.72 10.85
N CYS A 222 -3.30 -3.64 11.80
CA CYS A 222 -3.68 -4.77 12.65
C CYS A 222 -4.16 -5.97 11.83
N THR A 223 -5.04 -5.71 10.85
CA THR A 223 -5.60 -6.74 9.97
C THR A 223 -4.52 -7.36 9.08
N ALA A 224 -3.59 -6.57 8.55
CA ALA A 224 -2.50 -7.10 7.75
C ALA A 224 -1.59 -8.03 8.57
N ARG A 225 -1.31 -7.67 9.84
CA ARG A 225 -0.48 -8.49 10.74
C ARG A 225 -1.11 -9.80 11.16
N SER A 226 -2.45 -9.85 11.24
CA SER A 226 -3.15 -11.08 11.61
C SER A 226 -3.25 -12.10 10.48
N ILE A 227 -2.86 -11.72 9.26
CA ILE A 227 -2.93 -12.59 8.09
C ILE A 227 -1.60 -13.33 7.90
N ALA A 228 -1.63 -14.65 8.06
CA ALA A 228 -0.58 -15.54 7.60
C ALA A 228 -0.99 -16.14 6.24
N LEU A 229 -0.13 -16.02 5.24
CA LEU A 229 -0.30 -16.74 3.97
C LEU A 229 0.20 -18.16 4.14
N ASN A 230 -0.61 -19.13 3.72
CA ASN A 230 -0.18 -20.52 3.64
C ASN A 230 0.79 -20.67 2.47
N ALA A 231 2.06 -20.86 2.77
CA ALA A 231 3.07 -21.26 1.80
C ALA A 231 3.47 -22.71 2.13
N PRO A 232 2.93 -23.72 1.44
CA PRO A 232 3.28 -25.10 1.73
C PRO A 232 4.78 -25.30 1.49
N ALA A 233 5.44 -25.98 2.43
CA ALA A 233 6.85 -26.30 2.29
C ALA A 233 7.08 -27.07 0.98
N PRO A 234 8.12 -26.72 0.19
CA PRO A 234 8.44 -27.45 -1.03
C PRO A 234 8.58 -28.94 -0.75
N LEU A 235 7.93 -29.79 -1.56
CA LEU A 235 8.08 -31.24 -1.41
C LEU A 235 9.55 -31.69 -1.58
N SER A 236 10.33 -30.96 -2.38
CA SER A 236 11.75 -31.22 -2.60
C SER A 236 12.58 -31.24 -1.32
N THR A 237 12.20 -30.45 -0.30
CA THR A 237 12.93 -30.38 0.98
C THR A 237 12.43 -31.39 2.02
N GLN A 238 11.35 -32.13 1.74
CA GLN A 238 10.81 -33.14 2.65
C GLN A 238 11.54 -34.47 2.46
N THR A 239 11.74 -35.18 3.57
CA THR A 239 12.37 -36.50 3.59
C THR A 239 11.33 -37.60 3.30
N LEU A 240 11.74 -38.72 2.71
CA LEU A 240 10.80 -39.79 2.35
C LEU A 240 10.13 -40.43 3.57
N ASP A 241 10.79 -40.45 4.73
CA ASP A 241 10.20 -40.86 6.01
C ASP A 241 9.09 -39.90 6.48
N SER A 242 9.29 -38.58 6.37
CA SER A 242 8.30 -37.57 6.78
C SER A 242 7.02 -37.65 5.95
N LEU A 243 7.14 -38.03 4.67
CA LEU A 243 6.02 -38.18 3.76
C LEU A 243 5.11 -39.36 4.10
N GLN A 244 5.60 -40.37 4.84
CA GLN A 244 4.75 -41.47 5.32
C GLN A 244 3.75 -41.04 6.37
N GLY A 245 4.03 -39.95 7.10
CA GLY A 245 3.11 -39.37 8.07
C GLY A 245 2.05 -38.46 7.45
N ALA A 246 2.28 -37.97 6.23
CA ALA A 246 1.44 -36.96 5.60
C ALA A 246 0.16 -37.59 5.02
N ALA A 247 -1.00 -37.11 5.47
CA ALA A 247 -2.30 -37.68 5.11
C ALA A 247 -2.59 -37.63 3.60
N ASP A 248 -2.27 -36.51 2.96
CA ASP A 248 -2.43 -36.30 1.52
C ASP A 248 -1.53 -37.23 0.69
N VAL A 249 -0.31 -37.50 1.17
CA VAL A 249 0.61 -38.46 0.54
C VAL A 249 0.08 -39.88 0.69
N LYS A 250 -0.38 -40.25 1.88
CA LYS A 250 -0.95 -41.58 2.16
C LYS A 250 -2.16 -41.88 1.28
N GLU A 251 -3.11 -40.96 1.21
CA GLU A 251 -4.31 -41.11 0.39
C GLU A 251 -3.95 -41.24 -1.10
N ALA A 252 -3.08 -40.37 -1.61
CA ALA A 252 -2.65 -40.42 -3.00
C ALA A 252 -1.86 -41.71 -3.31
N ALA A 253 -1.03 -42.19 -2.39
CA ALA A 253 -0.28 -43.44 -2.54
C ALA A 253 -1.19 -44.67 -2.54
N VAL A 254 -2.24 -44.70 -1.71
CA VAL A 254 -3.28 -45.74 -1.75
C VAL A 254 -4.00 -45.72 -3.08
N LEU A 255 -4.45 -44.56 -3.56
CA LEU A 255 -5.15 -44.44 -4.84
C LEU A 255 -4.30 -44.95 -6.01
N VAL A 256 -3.01 -44.61 -6.04
CA VAL A 256 -2.07 -45.08 -7.06
C VAL A 256 -1.76 -46.57 -6.91
N THR A 257 -1.84 -47.13 -5.69
CA THR A 257 -1.49 -48.52 -5.42
C THR A 257 -2.64 -49.48 -5.62
N ASN A 258 -3.82 -49.12 -5.12
CA ASN A 258 -4.99 -49.98 -5.04
C ASN A 258 -6.08 -49.59 -6.04
N GLY A 259 -5.92 -48.45 -6.73
CA GLY A 259 -6.98 -47.88 -7.56
C GLY A 259 -8.08 -47.21 -6.73
N ALA A 260 -9.23 -46.97 -7.34
CA ALA A 260 -10.38 -46.40 -6.65
C ALA A 260 -10.87 -47.34 -5.54
N THR A 261 -11.04 -46.81 -4.33
CA THR A 261 -11.50 -47.57 -3.16
C THR A 261 -12.58 -46.77 -2.43
N GLU A 262 -13.61 -47.44 -1.92
CA GLU A 262 -14.69 -46.78 -1.16
C GLU A 262 -14.24 -46.35 0.25
N LYS A 263 -13.22 -47.00 0.79
CA LYS A 263 -12.68 -46.72 2.12
C LYS A 263 -11.16 -46.80 2.07
N LEU A 264 -10.52 -45.85 2.74
CA LEU A 264 -9.08 -45.93 2.98
C LEU A 264 -8.78 -47.14 3.88
N PRO A 265 -7.70 -47.88 3.59
CA PRO A 265 -7.24 -48.96 4.44
C PRO A 265 -6.69 -48.38 5.76
N ASP A 266 -6.31 -49.25 6.71
CA ASP A 266 -5.74 -48.81 7.98
C ASP A 266 -4.41 -48.04 7.78
N ASP A 267 -4.01 -47.29 8.81
CA ASP A 267 -2.83 -46.40 8.75
C ASP A 267 -1.53 -47.14 8.39
N ASN A 268 -1.37 -48.40 8.81
CA ASN A 268 -0.18 -49.18 8.48
C ASN A 268 -0.18 -49.54 6.99
N ALA A 269 -1.31 -50.01 6.46
CA ALA A 269 -1.45 -50.29 5.04
C ALA A 269 -1.27 -49.04 4.16
N GLN A 270 -1.71 -47.86 4.63
CA GLN A 270 -1.44 -46.60 3.97
C GLN A 270 0.05 -46.27 3.93
N LYS A 271 0.76 -46.42 5.06
CA LYS A 271 2.22 -46.20 5.12
C LYS A 271 2.98 -47.15 4.20
N GLU A 272 2.61 -48.43 4.18
CA GLU A 272 3.21 -49.40 3.26
C GLU A 272 2.98 -49.04 1.78
N ALA A 273 1.80 -48.50 1.43
CA ALA A 273 1.57 -47.97 0.09
C ALA A 273 2.50 -46.78 -0.23
N VAL A 274 2.75 -45.88 0.74
CA VAL A 274 3.73 -44.80 0.58
C VAL A 274 5.13 -45.37 0.37
N LYS A 275 5.60 -46.28 1.22
CA LYS A 275 6.92 -46.92 1.10
C LYS A 275 7.12 -47.62 -0.24
N LEU A 276 6.10 -48.34 -0.71
CA LEU A 276 6.12 -49.01 -2.00
C LEU A 276 6.29 -48.03 -3.17
N ARG A 277 5.76 -46.81 -3.05
CA ARG A 277 5.75 -45.82 -4.14
C ARG A 277 6.92 -44.86 -4.10
N ILE A 278 7.33 -44.41 -2.92
CA ILE A 278 8.35 -43.37 -2.77
C ILE A 278 9.55 -43.77 -1.92
N GLY A 279 9.50 -44.88 -1.18
CA GLY A 279 10.59 -45.39 -0.33
C GLY A 279 10.49 -45.01 1.16
N GLU A 280 11.44 -45.51 1.96
CA GLU A 280 11.55 -45.31 3.42
C GLU A 280 12.95 -44.80 3.82
N GLU A 281 13.44 -43.76 3.15
CA GLU A 281 14.79 -43.23 3.41
C GLU A 281 14.72 -41.85 4.10
N LYS A 282 15.79 -41.50 4.82
CA LYS A 282 15.97 -40.14 5.35
C LYS A 282 16.44 -39.13 4.30
N THR A 283 16.69 -39.61 3.08
CA THR A 283 17.03 -38.74 1.94
C THR A 283 15.84 -37.88 1.57
N THR A 284 16.12 -36.72 0.99
CA THR A 284 15.07 -35.80 0.54
C THR A 284 14.47 -36.26 -0.79
N VAL A 285 13.25 -35.80 -1.09
CA VAL A 285 12.67 -35.94 -2.43
C VAL A 285 13.60 -35.37 -3.50
N HIS A 286 14.27 -34.25 -3.20
CA HIS A 286 15.25 -33.65 -4.10
C HIS A 286 16.38 -34.62 -4.43
N GLU A 287 17.05 -35.16 -3.41
CA GLU A 287 18.18 -36.07 -3.58
C GLU A 287 17.80 -37.35 -4.32
N LYS A 288 16.62 -37.91 -4.02
CA LYS A 288 16.20 -39.20 -4.58
C LYS A 288 15.65 -39.08 -6.00
N PHE A 289 14.87 -38.03 -6.28
CA PHE A 289 14.05 -37.97 -7.49
C PHE A 289 14.38 -36.80 -8.42
N LEU A 290 14.97 -35.71 -7.91
CA LEU A 290 15.18 -34.47 -8.68
C LEU A 290 16.64 -34.23 -9.06
N LYS A 291 17.59 -34.66 -8.23
CA LYS A 291 19.03 -34.44 -8.44
C LYS A 291 19.53 -34.98 -9.78
N ASP A 292 19.08 -36.16 -10.19
CA ASP A 292 19.43 -36.73 -11.50
C ASP A 292 18.73 -36.02 -12.67
N LEU A 293 17.57 -35.39 -12.42
CA LEU A 293 16.84 -34.59 -13.41
C LEU A 293 17.49 -33.22 -13.63
N GLU A 294 18.23 -32.70 -12.65
CA GLU A 294 19.04 -31.47 -12.80
C GLU A 294 20.17 -31.64 -13.80
N ALA A 295 20.76 -32.84 -13.87
CA ALA A 295 21.83 -33.16 -14.82
C ALA A 295 21.30 -33.27 -16.27
N ASN A 296 20.02 -33.58 -16.45
CA ASN A 296 19.41 -33.76 -17.76
C ASN A 296 18.93 -32.43 -18.34
N LYS A 297 19.57 -32.01 -19.44
CA LYS A 297 19.14 -30.85 -20.21
C LYS A 297 17.98 -31.22 -21.12
N LEU A 298 16.94 -30.41 -21.09
CA LEU A 298 15.89 -30.40 -22.10
C LEU A 298 16.41 -29.66 -23.31
N ASP A 299 16.53 -30.37 -24.43
CA ASP A 299 16.97 -29.85 -25.73
C ASP A 299 15.82 -29.95 -26.74
N PHE A 300 15.14 -28.83 -27.01
CA PHE A 300 14.09 -28.77 -28.03
C PHE A 300 13.98 -27.37 -28.65
N LYS A 301 13.42 -27.31 -29.87
CA LYS A 301 13.24 -26.06 -30.63
C LYS A 301 11.77 -25.77 -30.89
N ILE A 302 11.37 -24.51 -30.74
CA ILE A 302 10.05 -24.00 -31.13
C ILE A 302 10.25 -22.71 -31.91
N GLY A 303 9.98 -22.75 -33.23
CA GLY A 303 10.28 -21.62 -34.12
C GLY A 303 11.77 -21.27 -34.10
N SER A 304 12.11 -20.00 -33.87
CA SER A 304 13.48 -19.52 -33.72
C SER A 304 14.07 -19.71 -32.31
N LYS A 305 13.27 -20.16 -31.33
CA LYS A 305 13.74 -20.36 -29.95
C LYS A 305 14.26 -21.77 -29.74
N HIS A 306 15.46 -21.86 -29.19
CA HIS A 306 16.11 -23.12 -28.77
C HIS A 306 16.17 -23.15 -27.25
N VAL A 307 15.51 -24.14 -26.65
CA VAL A 307 15.59 -24.41 -25.21
C VAL A 307 16.63 -25.51 -25.02
N ASN A 308 17.74 -25.18 -24.35
CA ASN A 308 18.77 -26.11 -23.92
C ASN A 308 19.14 -25.80 -22.46
N LYS A 309 18.28 -26.24 -21.54
CA LYS A 309 18.37 -25.90 -20.11
C LYS A 309 18.00 -27.12 -19.26
N GLY A 310 18.54 -27.19 -18.03
CA GLY A 310 18.15 -28.24 -17.08
C GLY A 310 16.69 -28.08 -16.63
N ILE A 311 16.04 -29.18 -16.21
CA ILE A 311 14.64 -29.17 -15.75
C ILE A 311 14.38 -28.16 -14.64
N VAL A 312 15.31 -28.03 -13.68
CA VAL A 312 15.20 -27.06 -12.57
C VAL A 312 15.42 -25.61 -13.04
N SER A 313 16.25 -25.40 -14.07
CA SER A 313 16.42 -24.07 -14.67
C SER A 313 15.20 -23.64 -15.48
N ILE A 314 14.44 -24.59 -16.01
CA ILE A 314 13.24 -24.36 -16.81
C ILE A 314 12.03 -24.09 -15.92
N SER A 315 11.94 -24.70 -14.74
CA SER A 315 10.78 -24.58 -13.83
C SER A 315 10.51 -23.16 -13.31
N GLY A 316 11.50 -22.27 -13.34
CA GLY A 316 11.37 -20.86 -12.98
C GLY A 316 11.25 -19.88 -14.16
N ALA A 317 11.24 -20.35 -15.41
CA ALA A 317 11.36 -19.51 -16.60
C ALA A 317 10.10 -19.51 -17.49
N GLU A 318 10.01 -18.56 -18.44
CA GLU A 318 8.99 -18.56 -19.51
C GLU A 318 8.95 -19.87 -20.32
N ASP A 319 10.04 -20.64 -20.25
CA ASP A 319 10.23 -21.90 -20.93
C ASP A 319 9.51 -23.08 -20.25
N TYR A 320 9.03 -22.95 -19.00
CA TYR A 320 8.30 -24.04 -18.31
C TYR A 320 7.02 -24.44 -19.06
N ALA A 321 6.24 -23.44 -19.47
CA ALA A 321 5.00 -23.66 -20.22
C ALA A 321 5.29 -24.29 -21.60
N ARG A 322 6.40 -23.90 -22.23
CA ARG A 322 6.85 -24.43 -23.52
C ARG A 322 7.31 -25.88 -23.41
N ALA A 323 8.13 -26.20 -22.41
CA ALA A 323 8.56 -27.56 -22.13
C ALA A 323 7.36 -28.45 -21.80
N THR A 324 6.44 -27.97 -20.95
CA THR A 324 5.22 -28.70 -20.60
C THR A 324 4.36 -28.98 -21.83
N GLY A 325 4.17 -27.97 -22.71
CA GLY A 325 3.45 -28.16 -23.97
C GLY A 325 4.11 -29.15 -24.92
N PHE A 326 5.45 -29.13 -25.02
CA PHE A 326 6.20 -30.08 -25.84
C PHE A 326 6.06 -31.54 -25.35
N PHE A 327 6.04 -31.78 -24.04
CA PHE A 327 5.97 -33.13 -23.46
C PHE A 327 4.55 -33.67 -23.20
N LEU A 328 3.52 -32.83 -23.20
CA LEU A 328 2.12 -33.24 -23.02
C LEU A 328 1.28 -33.20 -24.31
N GLY A 329 1.87 -32.72 -25.41
CA GLY A 329 1.20 -32.58 -26.71
C GLY A 329 1.16 -33.85 -27.56
N ASP A 330 1.75 -34.96 -27.09
CA ASP A 330 1.70 -36.29 -27.71
C ASP A 330 0.69 -37.21 -26.97
#